data_AF-A0A964RZF5-F1
#
_entry.id   AF-A0A964RZF5-F1
#
_cell.length_a   1.000
_cell.length_b   1.000
_cell.length_c   1.000
_cell.angle_alpha   90.00
_cell.angle_beta   90.00
_cell.angle_gamma   90.00
#
_symmetry.space_group_name_H-M   'P 1'
#
loop_
_entity.id
_entity.type
_entity.pdbx_description
1 polymer ?
#
loop_
_entity_poly.entity_id
_entity_poly.type
_entity_poly.pdbx_seq_one_letter_code
_entity_poly.pdbx_strand_id
1 'polypeptide(L)' 'MNDLPYTIQDNRLFEALADIAYLAGQKGFFSGNSRNDIAEFIVWAKEFEAIHDETDWDEIDYIDTIEAFTLNKLRIGVE' A
#
# COMPACT_ATOMS: atom_id res chain seq x y z
N MET A 1 31.03 5.25 -3.42
CA MET A 1 29.95 5.25 -2.40
C MET A 1 28.93 6.27 -2.88
N ASN A 2 27.75 5.94 -3.40
CA ASN A 2 26.98 4.71 -3.42
C ASN A 2 26.23 4.64 -4.77
N ASP A 3 26.51 3.62 -5.58
CA ASP A 3 25.57 3.18 -6.60
C ASP A 3 24.53 2.33 -5.86
N LEU A 4 23.40 2.92 -5.49
CA LEU A 4 22.25 2.13 -5.04
C LEU A 4 21.40 1.83 -6.28
N PRO A 5 21.26 0.55 -6.68
CA PRO A 5 20.36 0.17 -7.75
C PRO A 5 18.95 0.17 -7.16
N TYR A 6 18.39 1.36 -6.89
CA TYR A 6 16.95 1.45 -6.66
C TYR A 6 16.28 1.12 -7.99
N THR A 7 15.81 -0.12 -8.10
CA THR A 7 15.04 -0.54 -9.27
C THR A 7 13.68 0.15 -9.22
N ILE A 8 13.09 0.46 -10.37
CA ILE A 8 11.75 1.07 -10.47
C ILE A 8 10.73 0.27 -9.62
N GLN A 9 10.94 -1.04 -9.52
CA GLN A 9 10.11 -1.97 -8.75
C GLN A 9 10.17 -1.72 -7.23
N ASP A 10 11.32 -1.30 -6.70
CA ASP A 10 11.45 -0.94 -5.28
C ASP A 10 10.68 0.35 -4.96
N ASN A 11 10.64 1.32 -5.89
CA ASN A 11 9.90 2.56 -5.69
C ASN A 11 8.39 2.34 -5.62
N ARG A 12 7.82 1.50 -6.49
CA ARG A 12 6.37 1.21 -6.49
C ARG A 12 5.89 0.61 -5.16
N LEU A 13 6.66 -0.33 -4.60
CA LEU A 13 6.34 -0.91 -3.29
C LEU A 13 6.37 0.13 -2.17
N PHE A 14 7.34 1.06 -2.20
CA PHE A 14 7.43 2.12 -1.19
C PHE A 14 6.33 3.17 -1.34
N GLU A 15 5.94 3.50 -2.57
CA GLU A 15 4.80 4.37 -2.88
C GLU A 15 3.50 3.74 -2.36
N ALA A 16 3.23 2.49 -2.72
CA ALA A 16 2.04 1.78 -2.26
C ALA A 16 1.97 1.69 -0.73
N LEU A 17 3.11 1.43 -0.06
CA LEU A 17 3.20 1.43 1.40
C LEU A 17 2.88 2.82 1.98
N ALA A 18 3.42 3.88 1.40
CA ALA A 18 3.20 5.25 1.86
C ALA A 18 1.73 5.67 1.70
N ASP A 19 1.12 5.33 0.56
CA ASP A 19 -0.29 5.63 0.28
C ASP A 19 -1.22 4.87 1.22
N ILE A 20 -0.99 3.57 1.41
CA ILE A 20 -1.77 2.76 2.36
C ILE A 20 -1.69 3.35 3.77
N ALA A 21 -0.48 3.69 4.23
CA ALA A 21 -0.28 4.26 5.56
C ALA A 21 -0.97 5.63 5.70
N TYR A 22 -0.90 6.47 4.67
CA TYR A 22 -1.55 7.77 4.65
C TYR A 22 -3.08 7.64 4.70
N LEU A 23 -3.67 6.78 3.85
CA LEU A 23 -5.10 6.53 3.79
C LEU A 23 -5.62 5.91 5.09
N ALA A 24 -4.93 4.93 5.65
CA ALA A 24 -5.26 4.36 6.96
C ALA A 24 -5.23 5.42 8.07
N GLY A 25 -4.22 6.27 8.07
CA GLY A 25 -4.12 7.41 8.99
C GLY A 25 -5.26 8.41 8.83
N GLN A 26 -5.65 8.75 7.60
CA GLN A 26 -6.82 9.61 7.33
C GLN A 26 -8.13 9.03 7.87
N LYS A 27 -8.26 7.71 7.92
CA LYS A 27 -9.43 7.02 8.52
C LYS A 27 -9.31 6.81 10.02
N GLY A 28 -8.23 7.25 10.66
CA GLY A 28 -7.99 7.09 12.09
C GLY A 28 -7.69 5.66 12.52
N PHE A 29 -7.20 4.82 11.60
CA PHE A 29 -6.82 3.45 11.92
C PHE A 29 -5.64 3.42 12.89
N PHE A 30 -5.82 2.69 13.99
CA PHE A 30 -4.75 2.39 14.95
C PHE A 30 -5.18 1.15 15.75
N SER A 31 -4.46 0.04 15.62
CA SER A 31 -4.81 -1.20 16.34
C SER A 31 -4.42 -1.18 17.83
N GLY A 32 -3.77 -0.11 18.30
CA GLY A 32 -3.14 -0.04 19.62
C GLY A 32 -1.63 -0.32 19.59
N ASN A 33 -1.07 -0.76 18.46
CA ASN A 33 0.36 -0.96 18.28
C ASN A 33 0.82 -0.60 16.87
N SER A 34 1.57 0.49 16.75
CA SER A 34 2.04 1.00 15.45
C SER A 34 2.95 0.03 14.71
N ARG A 35 3.69 -0.85 15.40
CA ARG A 35 4.54 -1.85 14.73
C ARG A 35 3.72 -2.96 14.10
N ASN A 36 2.56 -3.29 14.66
CA ASN A 36 1.64 -4.24 14.05
C ASN A 36 0.96 -3.61 12.83
N ASP A 37 0.49 -2.36 12.95
CA ASP A 37 -0.12 -1.62 11.83
C ASP A 37 0.84 -1.51 10.65
N ILE A 38 2.10 -1.12 10.90
CA ILE A 38 3.13 -1.03 9.86
C ILE A 38 3.41 -2.40 9.24
N ALA A 39 3.49 -3.46 10.04
CA ALA A 39 3.73 -4.81 9.51
C ALA A 39 2.60 -5.27 8.58
N GLU A 40 1.35 -4.93 8.93
CA GLU A 40 0.17 -5.20 8.12
C GLU A 40 0.15 -4.38 6.83
N PHE A 41 0.47 -3.09 6.88
CA PHE A 41 0.57 -2.25 5.67
C PHE A 41 1.66 -2.73 4.71
N ILE A 42 2.79 -3.24 5.22
CA ILE A 42 3.83 -3.84 4.37
C ILE A 42 3.30 -5.09 3.65
N VAL A 43 2.48 -5.91 4.31
CA VAL A 43 1.85 -7.08 3.68
C VAL A 43 0.87 -6.62 2.60
N TRP A 44 0.04 -5.63 2.89
CA TRP A 44 -0.92 -5.08 1.94
C TRP A 44 -0.25 -4.43 0.73
N ALA A 45 0.86 -3.71 0.91
CA ALA A 45 1.60 -3.12 -0.20
C ALA A 45 2.20 -4.20 -1.12
N LYS A 46 2.75 -5.28 -0.55
CA LYS A 46 3.24 -6.42 -1.34
C LYS A 46 2.13 -7.11 -2.11
N GLU A 47 0.96 -7.26 -1.49
CA GLU A 47 -0.22 -7.83 -2.13
C GLU A 47 -0.72 -6.92 -3.26
N PHE A 48 -0.76 -5.60 -3.04
CA PHE A 48 -1.15 -4.63 -4.05
C PHE A 48 -0.23 -4.72 -5.29
N GLU A 49 1.09 -4.70 -5.09
CA GLU A 49 2.05 -4.83 -6.19
C GLU A 49 1.92 -6.19 -6.90
N ALA A 50 1.70 -7.29 -6.17
CA ALA A 50 1.55 -8.61 -6.78
C ALA A 50 0.26 -8.74 -7.60
N ILE A 51 -0.84 -8.12 -7.17
CA ILE A 51 -2.12 -8.13 -7.91
C ILE A 51 -2.01 -7.29 -9.19
N HIS A 52 -1.22 -6.21 -9.16
CA HIS A 52 -1.15 -5.23 -10.25
C HIS A 52 0.17 -5.23 -11.02
N ASP A 53 0.96 -6.31 -10.96
CA ASP A 53 2.26 -6.39 -11.62
C ASP A 53 2.18 -6.20 -13.15
N GLU A 54 1.05 -6.63 -13.73
CA GLU A 54 0.73 -6.52 -15.16
C GLU A 54 -0.35 -5.47 -15.48
N THR A 55 -0.72 -4.62 -14.51
CA THR A 55 -1.74 -3.58 -14.74
C THR A 55 -1.19 -2.46 -15.61
N ASP A 56 -1.95 -2.10 -16.65
CA ASP A 56 -1.70 -0.90 -17.44
C ASP A 56 -2.29 0.33 -16.73
N TRP A 57 -1.41 1.11 -16.12
CA TRP A 57 -1.79 2.33 -15.39
C TRP A 57 -2.11 3.52 -16.31
N ASP A 58 -1.92 3.40 -17.63
CA ASP A 58 -2.43 4.39 -18.58
C ASP A 58 -3.93 4.16 -18.86
N GLU A 59 -4.46 2.96 -18.59
CA GLU A 59 -5.88 2.62 -18.74
C GLU A 59 -6.65 2.60 -17.41
N ILE A 60 -5.98 2.29 -16.30
CA ILE A 60 -6.58 2.18 -14.96
C ILE A 60 -6.06 3.29 -14.06
N ASP A 61 -6.96 3.98 -13.36
CA ASP A 61 -6.57 5.02 -12.40
C ASP A 61 -5.93 4.41 -11.14
N TYR A 62 -4.64 4.68 -10.95
CA TYR A 62 -3.88 4.19 -9.79
C TYR A 62 -4.46 4.70 -8.47
N ILE A 63 -4.83 5.97 -8.38
CA ILE A 63 -5.26 6.63 -7.14
C ILE A 63 -6.59 6.03 -6.67
N ASP A 64 -7.55 5.91 -7.58
CA ASP A 64 -8.83 5.27 -7.28
C ASP A 64 -8.63 3.79 -6.87
N THR A 65 -7.69 3.10 -7.53
CA THR A 65 -7.41 1.68 -7.28
C THR A 65 -6.79 1.45 -5.90
N ILE A 66 -5.76 2.23 -5.53
CA ILE A 66 -5.11 2.10 -4.22
C ILE A 66 -5.99 2.59 -3.07
N GLU A 67 -6.81 3.61 -3.29
CA GLU A 67 -7.83 4.03 -2.32
C GLU A 67 -8.84 2.91 -2.09
N ALA A 68 -9.44 2.37 -3.16
CA ALA A 68 -10.41 1.28 -3.05
C ALA A 68 -9.82 0.05 -2.36
N PHE A 69 -8.61 -0.36 -2.73
CA PHE A 69 -7.89 -1.46 -2.09
C PHE A 69 -7.71 -1.23 -0.59
N THR A 70 -7.21 -0.05 -0.20
CA THR A 70 -6.95 0.28 1.20
C THR A 70 -8.25 0.34 2.02
N LEU A 71 -9.29 0.95 1.48
CA LEU A 71 -10.60 1.03 2.16
C LEU A 71 -11.25 -0.35 2.34
N ASN A 72 -11.05 -1.26 1.38
CA ASN A 72 -11.50 -2.64 1.51
C ASN A 72 -10.73 -3.38 2.60
N LYS A 73 -9.40 -3.22 2.68
CA LYS A 73 -8.57 -3.81 3.76
C LYS A 73 -8.99 -3.34 5.14
N LEU A 74 -9.19 -2.03 5.31
CA LEU A 74 -9.64 -1.44 6.58
C LEU A 74 -11.02 -1.95 7.04
N ARG A 75 -11.85 -2.46 6.12
CA ARG A 75 -13.17 -3.04 6.41
C ARG A 75 -13.13 -4.53 6.78
N ILE A 76 -11.98 -5.21 6.68
CA ILE A 76 -11.79 -6.63 7.05
C ILE A 76 -11.48 -6.77 8.57
N GLY A 77 -11.94 -5.83 9.40
CA GLY A 77 -11.75 -5.83 10.86
C GLY A 77 -13.01 -5.53 11.67
N VAL A 78 -14.19 -5.55 11.05
CA VAL A 78 -15.49 -5.45 11.76
C VAL A 78 -16.15 -6.83 11.76
N GLU A 79 -15.68 -7.70 12.66
CA GLU A 79 -16.41 -8.90 13.12
C GLU A 79 -16.92 -8.68 14.55
#